data_AF-A0A1H8B1I9-F1
#
_entry.id   AF-A0A1H8B1I9-F1
#
_cell.length_a   1.000
_cell.length_b   1.000
_cell.length_c   1.000
_cell.angle_alpha   90.00
_cell.angle_beta   90.00
_cell.angle_gamma   90.00
#
_symmetry.space_group_name_H-M   'P 1'
#
loop_
_entity.id
_entity.type
_entity.pdbx_description
1 polymer ?
#
loop_
_entity_poly.entity_id
_entity_poly.type
_entity_poly.pdbx_seq_one_letter_code
_entity_poly.pdbx_strand_id
1 'polypeptide(L)'
;MREILKARPLPILDGWLICEFDNGEKRLVDIKPSMEGVLEKLHNPEEFKKVYIDKDAGTVAWPEDLHIDPDTLYSRGIEIKEVEILSKSYNELKQSDEWKDIV
;
A
#
# COMPACT_ATOMS: atom_id res chain seq x y z
N MET A 1 -1.67 7.61 -17.06
CA MET A 1 -2.03 6.35 -16.40
C MET A 1 -0.74 5.67 -16.04
N ARG A 2 -0.52 5.44 -14.74
CA ARG A 2 0.61 4.66 -14.24
C ARG A 2 0.34 3.18 -14.46
N GLU A 3 1.34 2.43 -14.87
CA GLU A 3 1.25 0.97 -14.90
C GLU A 3 1.76 0.40 -13.57
N ILE A 4 1.01 -0.56 -13.02
CA ILE A 4 1.43 -1.32 -11.84
C ILE A 4 1.98 -2.68 -12.26
N LEU A 5 3.19 -2.97 -11.82
CA LEU A 5 3.92 -4.19 -12.18
C LEU A 5 3.74 -5.30 -11.15
N LYS A 6 3.63 -4.93 -9.86
CA LYS A 6 3.45 -5.89 -8.75
C LYS A 6 2.61 -5.28 -7.64
N ALA A 7 1.80 -6.11 -7.00
CA ALA A 7 1.12 -5.81 -5.75
C ALA A 7 1.24 -7.04 -4.83
N ARG A 8 1.57 -6.83 -3.56
CA ARG A 8 1.69 -7.92 -2.57
C ARG A 8 1.15 -7.46 -1.22
N PRO A 9 0.45 -8.33 -0.46
CA PRO A 9 0.07 -8.02 0.91
C PRO A 9 1.31 -7.76 1.76
N LEU A 10 1.26 -6.72 2.59
CA LEU A 10 2.29 -6.46 3.59
C LEU A 10 2.01 -7.32 4.84
N PRO A 11 2.86 -8.32 5.18
CA PRO A 11 2.48 -9.33 6.18
C PRO A 11 2.25 -8.79 7.59
N ILE A 12 2.86 -7.66 7.91
CA ILE A 12 2.82 -7.05 9.25
C ILE A 12 1.67 -6.05 9.45
N LEU A 13 1.04 -5.58 8.36
CA LEU A 13 -0.02 -4.58 8.41
C LEU A 13 -1.23 -5.07 7.62
N ASP A 14 -2.29 -5.38 8.37
CA ASP A 14 -3.54 -5.85 7.81
C ASP A 14 -4.20 -4.80 6.89
N GLY A 15 -4.62 -5.23 5.69
CA GLY A 15 -5.21 -4.38 4.66
C GLY A 15 -4.21 -3.55 3.84
N TRP A 16 -2.90 -3.72 4.04
CA TRP A 16 -1.88 -2.97 3.31
C TRP A 16 -1.28 -3.78 2.16
N LEU A 17 -0.98 -3.08 1.07
CA LEU A 17 -0.20 -3.59 -0.07
C LEU A 17 1.15 -2.89 -0.18
N ILE A 18 2.12 -3.63 -0.71
CA ILE A 18 3.32 -3.07 -1.34
C ILE A 18 3.10 -3.11 -2.85
N CYS A 19 3.09 -1.95 -3.49
CA CYS A 19 2.87 -1.77 -4.92
C CYS A 19 4.16 -1.30 -5.62
N GLU A 20 4.52 -1.93 -6.74
CA GLU A 20 5.66 -1.53 -7.60
C GLU A 20 5.13 -1.03 -8.94
N PHE A 21 5.53 0.18 -9.33
CA PHE A 21 5.08 0.85 -10.56
C PHE A 21 6.16 0.85 -11.64
N ASP A 22 5.75 1.11 -12.87
CA ASP A 22 6.59 1.21 -14.09
C ASP A 22 7.80 2.15 -13.99
N ASN A 23 7.67 3.23 -13.22
CA ASN A 23 8.72 4.21 -12.99
C ASN A 23 9.74 3.78 -11.91
N GLY A 24 9.61 2.57 -11.38
CA GLY A 24 10.47 2.02 -10.34
C GLY A 24 10.13 2.47 -8.92
N GLU A 25 9.09 3.30 -8.72
CA GLU A 25 8.62 3.65 -7.39
C GLU A 25 7.92 2.45 -6.74
N LYS A 26 8.17 2.30 -5.44
CA LYS A 26 7.45 1.35 -4.59
C LYS A 26 6.69 2.11 -3.54
N ARG A 27 5.41 1.80 -3.39
CA ARG A 27 4.53 2.45 -2.41
C ARG A 27 3.91 1.46 -1.45
N LEU A 28 3.76 1.90 -0.20
CA LEU A 28 2.88 1.27 0.78
C LEU A 28 1.49 1.89 0.66
N VAL A 29 0.46 1.07 0.50
CA VAL A 29 -0.91 1.54 0.27
C VAL A 29 -1.87 0.87 1.25
N ASP A 30 -2.60 1.67 2.03
CA ASP A 30 -3.73 1.19 2.83
C ASP A 30 -4.95 1.01 1.94
N ILE A 31 -5.47 -0.21 1.83
CA ILE A 31 -6.62 -0.54 1.01
C ILE A 31 -7.93 -0.40 1.79
N LYS A 32 -7.90 -0.39 3.12
CA LYS A 32 -9.10 -0.34 3.97
C LYS A 32 -10.07 0.80 3.63
N PRO A 33 -9.62 2.02 3.28
CA PRO A 33 -10.53 3.08 2.86
C PRO A 33 -11.33 2.78 1.58
N SER A 34 -10.94 1.75 0.82
CA SER A 34 -11.64 1.31 -0.40
C SER A 34 -12.47 0.05 -0.17
N MET A 35 -12.42 -0.58 1.02
CA MET A 35 -13.14 -1.82 1.34
C MET A 35 -14.59 -1.53 1.73
N GLU A 36 -15.33 -0.96 0.79
CA GLU A 36 -16.76 -0.62 0.89
C GLU A 36 -17.53 -1.14 -0.33
N GLY A 37 -18.84 -1.35 -0.19
CA GLY A 37 -19.67 -1.90 -1.26
C GLY A 37 -19.14 -3.25 -1.77
N VAL A 38 -18.85 -3.34 -3.07
CA VAL A 38 -18.38 -4.59 -3.70
C VAL A 38 -17.03 -5.09 -3.15
N LEU A 39 -16.22 -4.21 -2.56
CA LEU A 39 -14.92 -4.53 -1.99
C LEU A 39 -14.98 -4.91 -0.50
N GLU A 40 -16.15 -4.92 0.15
CA GLU A 40 -16.28 -5.26 1.58
C GLU A 40 -15.73 -6.63 1.95
N LYS A 41 -15.83 -7.63 1.05
CA LYS A 41 -15.25 -8.96 1.28
C LYS A 41 -13.74 -8.96 1.49
N LEU A 42 -13.04 -7.90 1.08
CA LEU A 42 -11.60 -7.75 1.30
C LEU A 42 -11.23 -7.46 2.77
N HIS A 43 -12.22 -7.19 3.65
CA HIS A 43 -12.01 -7.22 5.10
C HIS A 43 -11.64 -8.62 5.60
N ASN A 44 -11.96 -9.68 4.85
CA ASN A 44 -11.47 -11.03 5.15
C ASN A 44 -10.00 -11.16 4.68
N PRO A 45 -9.04 -11.42 5.59
CA PRO A 45 -7.63 -11.53 5.23
C PRO A 45 -7.35 -12.63 4.20
N GLU A 46 -8.13 -13.71 4.18
CA GLU A 46 -7.95 -14.80 3.21
C GLU A 46 -8.42 -14.40 1.82
N GLU A 47 -9.42 -13.53 1.70
CA GLU A 47 -9.80 -12.94 0.42
C GLU A 47 -8.77 -11.88 -0.01
N PHE A 48 -8.35 -11.01 0.90
CA PHE A 48 -7.36 -9.96 0.64
C PHE A 48 -6.03 -10.51 0.11
N LYS A 49 -5.56 -11.65 0.63
CA LYS A 49 -4.30 -12.27 0.20
C LYS A 49 -4.33 -12.79 -1.24
N LYS A 50 -5.50 -12.94 -1.85
CA LYS A 50 -5.66 -13.40 -3.25
C LYS A 50 -5.38 -12.31 -4.28
N VAL A 51 -4.86 -11.16 -3.85
CA VAL A 51 -4.48 -10.05 -4.73
C VAL A 51 -3.55 -10.51 -5.85
N TYR A 52 -3.80 -10.03 -7.06
CA TYR A 52 -2.96 -10.24 -8.24
C TYR A 52 -2.98 -9.01 -9.15
N ILE A 53 -2.10 -9.00 -10.15
CA ILE A 53 -2.15 -8.02 -11.24
C ILE A 53 -2.93 -8.63 -12.38
N ASP A 54 -4.07 -8.05 -12.71
CA ASP A 54 -4.77 -8.35 -13.95
C ASP A 54 -4.03 -7.63 -15.10
N LYS A 55 -3.36 -8.41 -15.94
CA LYS A 55 -2.55 -7.89 -17.05
C LYS A 55 -3.37 -7.43 -18.23
N ASP A 56 -4.57 -7.99 -18.41
CA ASP A 56 -5.44 -7.63 -19.52
C ASP A 56 -6.13 -6.30 -19.22
N ALA A 57 -6.57 -6.10 -17.97
CA ALA A 57 -7.16 -4.85 -17.50
C ALA A 57 -6.13 -3.81 -17.00
N GLY A 58 -4.89 -4.21 -16.74
CA GLY A 58 -3.84 -3.32 -16.24
C GLY A 58 -4.08 -2.81 -14.81
N THR A 59 -4.69 -3.62 -13.95
CA THR A 59 -5.16 -3.19 -12.62
C THR A 59 -4.68 -4.12 -11.50
N VAL A 60 -4.76 -3.64 -10.24
CA VAL A 60 -4.73 -4.54 -9.08
C VAL A 60 -6.10 -5.16 -8.93
N ALA A 61 -6.16 -6.48 -8.81
CA ALA A 61 -7.39 -7.23 -8.76
C ALA A 61 -7.40 -8.32 -7.69
N TRP A 62 -8.61 -8.77 -7.36
CA TRP A 62 -8.91 -9.94 -6.56
C TRP A 62 -9.94 -10.80 -7.31
N PRO A 63 -10.17 -12.06 -6.91
CA PRO A 63 -11.19 -12.90 -7.53
C PRO A 63 -12.59 -12.25 -7.53
N GLU A 64 -13.40 -12.68 -8.50
CA GLU A 64 -14.76 -12.16 -8.75
C GLU A 64 -14.77 -10.66 -9.12
N ASP A 65 -13.93 -10.30 -10.11
CA ASP A 65 -13.90 -9.00 -10.80
C ASP A 65 -13.68 -7.75 -9.92
N LEU A 66 -13.19 -7.96 -8.69
CA LEU A 66 -12.81 -6.87 -7.81
C LEU A 66 -11.49 -6.25 -8.27
N HIS A 67 -11.43 -4.93 -8.35
CA HIS A 67 -10.22 -4.24 -8.74
C HIS A 67 -10.12 -2.83 -8.18
N ILE A 68 -8.89 -2.31 -8.12
CA ILE A 68 -8.60 -0.91 -7.81
C ILE A 68 -7.60 -0.38 -8.83
N ASP A 69 -7.97 0.75 -9.43
CA ASP A 69 -7.19 1.43 -10.46
C ASP A 69 -5.77 1.82 -9.97
N PRO A 70 -4.72 1.63 -10.79
CA PRO A 70 -3.34 1.97 -10.42
C PRO A 70 -3.12 3.42 -10.04
N ASP A 71 -3.78 4.39 -10.70
CA ASP A 71 -3.62 5.81 -10.38
C ASP A 71 -4.19 6.12 -8.99
N THR A 72 -5.25 5.40 -8.57
CA THR A 72 -5.80 5.49 -7.20
C THR A 72 -4.79 5.02 -6.17
N LEU A 73 -4.14 3.88 -6.42
CA LEU A 73 -3.12 3.32 -5.52
C LEU A 73 -1.87 4.20 -5.47
N TYR A 74 -1.45 4.75 -6.61
CA TYR A 74 -0.30 5.65 -6.71
C TYR A 74 -0.54 6.94 -5.91
N SER A 75 -1.72 7.54 -6.06
CA SER A 75 -2.12 8.79 -5.39
C SER A 75 -2.17 8.67 -3.86
N ARG A 76 -2.69 7.55 -3.34
CA ARG A 76 -2.88 7.34 -1.90
C ARG A 76 -1.67 6.74 -1.18
N GLY A 77 -0.75 6.13 -1.93
CA GLY A 77 0.36 5.39 -1.36
C GLY A 77 1.53 6.29 -0.92
N ILE A 78 2.21 5.86 0.13
CA ILE A 78 3.42 6.50 0.64
C ILE A 78 4.63 5.85 -0.02
N GLU A 79 5.57 6.62 -0.57
CA GLU A 79 6.77 6.04 -1.20
C GLU A 79 7.65 5.39 -0.13
N ILE A 80 8.16 4.18 -0.39
CA ILE A 80 9.06 3.49 0.54
C ILE A 80 10.29 4.34 0.89
N LYS A 81 10.80 5.14 -0.04
CA LYS A 81 11.93 6.05 0.23
C LYS A 81 11.58 7.10 1.29
N GLU A 82 10.36 7.64 1.27
CA GLU A 82 9.89 8.58 2.29
C GLU A 82 9.79 7.89 3.65
N VAL A 83 9.27 6.66 3.69
CA VAL A 83 9.19 5.85 4.92
C VAL A 83 10.58 5.56 5.49
N GLU A 84 11.56 5.24 4.64
CA GLU A 84 12.95 5.04 5.05
C GLU A 84 13.57 6.30 5.65
N ILE A 85 13.33 7.46 5.05
CA ILE A 85 13.80 8.75 5.56
C ILE A 85 13.16 9.05 6.92
N LEU A 86 11.82 8.95 7.01
CA LEU A 86 11.08 9.20 8.25
C LEU A 86 11.50 8.25 9.37
N SER A 87 11.71 6.96 9.06
CA SER A 87 12.17 5.98 10.04
C SER A 87 13.56 6.32 10.59
N LYS A 88 14.50 6.74 9.73
CA LYS A 88 15.84 7.18 10.16
C LYS A 88 15.75 8.42 11.03
N SER A 89 15.04 9.45 10.57
CA SER A 89 14.85 10.70 11.33
C SER A 89 14.16 10.47 12.68
N TYR A 90 13.15 9.59 12.74
CA TYR A 90 12.49 9.22 14.00
C TYR A 90 13.47 8.56 14.98
N ASN A 91 14.30 7.64 14.51
CA ASN A 91 15.28 6.97 15.36
C ASN A 91 16.35 7.93 15.88
N GLU A 92 16.76 8.92 15.09
CA GLU A 92 17.68 9.98 15.50
C GLU A 92 17.04 10.90 16.54
N LEU A 93 15.82 11.39 16.26
CA LEU A 93 15.06 12.25 17.19
C LEU A 93 14.83 11.57 18.54
N LYS A 94 14.42 10.29 18.54
CA LYS A 94 14.20 9.53 19.77
C LYS A 94 15.43 9.43 20.68
N GLN A 95 16.62 9.56 20.12
CA GLN A 95 17.90 9.55 20.86
C GLN A 95 18.32 10.95 21.32
N SER A 96 17.65 12.00 20.86
CA SER A 96 17.91 13.39 21.23
C SER A 96 17.16 13.79 22.49
N ASP A 97 17.67 14.84 23.17
CA ASP A 97 16.94 15.45 24.29
C ASP A 97 15.67 16.20 23.82
N GLU A 98 15.59 16.61 22.55
CA GLU A 98 14.43 17.30 21.96
C GLU A 98 13.16 16.43 21.96
N TRP A 99 13.31 15.10 21.90
CA TRP A 99 12.16 14.19 21.93
C TRP A 99 11.41 14.22 23.28
N LYS A 100 12.10 14.50 24.39
CA LYS A 100 11.50 14.54 25.73
C LYS A 100 10.49 15.67 25.92
N ASP A 101 10.55 16.69 25.07
CA ASP A 101 9.66 17.85 25.13
C ASP A 101 8.40 17.69 24.25
N ILE A 102 8.33 16.63 23.43
CA ILE A 102 7.25 16.37 22.46
C ILE A 102 6.25 15.30 22.95
N VAL A 103 6.67 14.37 23.83
CA VAL A 103 5.83 13.27 24.36
C VAL A 103 5.57 13.36 25.85
#